data_AF-A0A7S0YUJ2-F1
#
_entry.id   AF-A0A7S0YUJ2-F1
#
_cell.length_a   1.000
_cell.length_b   1.000
_cell.length_c   1.000
_cell.angle_alpha   90.00
_cell.angle_beta   90.00
_cell.angle_gamma   90.00
#
_symmetry.space_group_name_H-M   'P 1'
#
loop_
_entity.id
_entity.type
_entity.pdbx_description
1 polymer ?
#
loop_
_entity_poly.entity_id
_entity_poly.type
_entity_poly.pdbx_seq_one_letter_code
_entity_poly.pdbx_strand_id
1 'polypeptide(L)'
;DLLINSGVNFHNHKKKGIKMDKFALFLIKSGLVLNKKIKWISFHSGYDFGYLIKILTNNFLPTNKNEFFKLLQLFFPCSYDMKYLGIYSNDLHGGLNKLAEKFKVSRIGPVHQAGSDALLTLKVFFKLRDAFFKGKIEDKYQGILYGLGSINIKKKNEYRDKTHCYSEPLSKILYQLFFF
;
A
#
# COMPACT_ATOMS: atom_id res chain seq x y z
N ASP A 1 -22.61 -1.81 -0.91
CA ASP A 1 -23.06 -0.58 -0.21
C ASP A 1 -21.94 0.39 0.15
N LEU A 2 -20.85 -0.02 0.81
CA LEU A 2 -19.79 0.90 1.27
C LEU A 2 -19.26 1.88 0.20
N LEU A 3 -18.84 1.38 -0.97
CA LEU A 3 -18.27 2.23 -2.02
C LEU A 3 -19.30 3.18 -2.65
N ILE A 4 -20.55 2.72 -2.79
CA ILE A 4 -21.66 3.56 -3.26
C ILE A 4 -21.88 4.70 -2.26
N ASN A 5 -21.95 4.36 -0.96
CA ASN A 5 -22.10 5.34 0.13
C ASN A 5 -20.89 6.28 0.25
N SER A 6 -19.72 5.86 -0.25
CA SER A 6 -18.51 6.68 -0.32
C SER A 6 -18.44 7.54 -1.59
N GLY A 7 -19.49 7.53 -2.43
CA GLY A 7 -19.62 8.37 -3.62
C GLY A 7 -19.08 7.77 -4.91
N VAL A 8 -18.79 6.47 -4.96
CA VAL A 8 -18.37 5.79 -6.20
C VAL A 8 -19.56 5.67 -7.17
N ASN A 9 -19.43 6.31 -8.33
CA ASN A 9 -20.44 6.25 -9.38
C ASN A 9 -20.20 5.07 -10.33
N PHE A 10 -20.71 3.89 -9.99
CA PHE A 10 -20.54 2.66 -10.79
C PHE A 10 -21.07 2.79 -12.22
N HIS A 11 -22.13 3.57 -12.44
CA HIS A 11 -22.66 3.81 -13.78
C HIS A 11 -21.65 4.56 -14.66
N ASN A 12 -21.02 5.60 -14.10
CA ASN A 12 -19.96 6.33 -14.79
C ASN A 12 -18.70 5.48 -14.97
N HIS A 13 -18.32 4.67 -13.98
CA HIS A 13 -17.22 3.70 -14.12
C HIS A 13 -17.46 2.71 -15.27
N LYS A 14 -18.68 2.19 -15.42
CA LYS A 14 -19.03 1.29 -16.54
C LYS A 14 -18.94 1.97 -17.91
N LYS A 15 -19.33 3.25 -17.99
CA LYS A 15 -19.36 4.01 -19.26
C LYS A 15 -18.03 4.66 -19.64
N LYS A 16 -17.29 5.17 -18.65
CA LYS A 16 -16.11 6.04 -18.82
C LYS A 16 -14.89 5.57 -18.03
N GLY A 17 -14.93 4.35 -17.50
CA GLY A 17 -13.82 3.77 -16.76
C GLY A 17 -12.54 3.71 -17.58
N ILE A 18 -11.41 3.91 -16.91
CA ILE A 18 -10.10 3.81 -17.55
C ILE A 18 -9.83 2.34 -17.85
N LYS A 19 -9.44 2.04 -19.10
CA LYS A 19 -9.03 0.68 -19.45
C LYS A 19 -7.70 0.35 -18.77
N MET A 20 -7.63 -0.82 -18.14
CA MET A 20 -6.49 -1.20 -17.29
C MET A 20 -5.18 -1.35 -18.08
N ASP A 21 -5.23 -1.86 -19.29
CA ASP A 21 -4.11 -1.95 -20.23
C ASP A 21 -3.53 -0.57 -20.57
N LYS A 22 -4.39 0.42 -20.84
CA LYS A 22 -3.98 1.81 -21.08
C LYS A 22 -3.36 2.42 -19.83
N PHE A 23 -3.96 2.19 -18.67
CA PHE A 23 -3.41 2.67 -17.40
C PHE A 23 -2.02 2.09 -17.12
N ALA A 24 -1.85 0.76 -17.29
CA ALA A 24 -0.56 0.09 -17.13
C ALA A 24 0.51 0.69 -18.05
N LEU A 25 0.18 0.86 -19.33
CA LEU A 25 1.07 1.46 -20.33
C LEU A 25 1.52 2.87 -19.93
N PHE A 26 0.59 3.74 -19.54
CA PHE A 26 0.91 5.10 -19.13
C PHE A 26 1.70 5.14 -17.82
N LEU A 27 1.38 4.27 -16.85
CA LEU A 27 2.10 4.17 -15.60
C LEU A 27 3.57 3.76 -15.84
N ILE A 28 3.82 2.76 -16.69
CA ILE A 28 5.18 2.36 -17.07
C ILE A 28 5.93 3.50 -17.75
N LYS A 29 5.29 4.19 -18.70
CA LYS A 29 5.91 5.31 -19.44
C LYS A 29 6.16 6.55 -18.61
N SER A 30 5.45 6.72 -17.49
CA SER A 30 5.56 7.91 -16.64
C SER A 30 6.88 8.04 -15.88
N GLY A 31 7.64 6.94 -15.74
CA GLY A 31 8.82 6.89 -14.86
C GLY A 31 8.50 6.85 -13.37
N LEU A 32 7.23 6.71 -12.97
CA LEU A 32 6.81 6.52 -11.58
C LEU A 32 7.12 5.12 -11.05
N VAL A 33 7.15 4.13 -11.94
CA VAL A 33 7.58 2.75 -11.64
C VAL A 33 8.94 2.48 -12.28
N LEU A 34 9.60 1.39 -11.89
CA LEU A 34 10.93 0.99 -12.38
C LEU A 34 12.03 2.04 -12.11
N ASN A 35 11.79 2.97 -11.18
CA ASN A 35 12.64 4.13 -10.96
C ASN A 35 13.03 4.28 -9.48
N LYS A 36 14.32 4.08 -9.17
CA LYS A 36 14.88 4.17 -7.81
C LYS A 36 14.84 5.58 -7.21
N LYS A 37 14.61 6.63 -8.02
CA LYS A 37 14.48 8.00 -7.53
C LYS A 37 13.08 8.28 -6.96
N ILE A 38 12.09 7.46 -7.29
CA ILE A 38 10.71 7.62 -6.84
C ILE A 38 10.49 6.81 -5.58
N LYS A 39 9.95 7.46 -4.54
CA LYS A 39 9.60 6.83 -3.26
C LYS A 39 8.08 6.68 -3.16
N TRP A 40 7.61 5.44 -3.18
CA TRP A 40 6.20 5.12 -2.99
C TRP A 40 5.88 5.07 -1.50
N ILE A 41 4.89 5.86 -1.08
CA ILE A 41 4.40 5.89 0.29
C ILE A 41 2.99 5.30 0.29
N SER A 42 2.76 4.35 1.18
CA SER A 42 1.49 3.61 1.25
C SER A 42 1.08 3.35 2.69
N PHE A 43 -0.12 2.80 2.90
CA PHE A 43 -0.62 2.44 4.23
C PHE A 43 -1.38 1.12 4.17
N HIS A 44 -0.85 0.06 4.81
CA HIS A 44 -1.47 -1.27 4.84
C HIS A 44 -1.66 -1.86 3.43
N SER A 45 -0.58 -1.85 2.66
CA SER A 45 -0.63 -1.78 1.19
C SER A 45 -0.45 -3.10 0.45
N GLY A 46 -0.58 -4.23 1.14
CA GLY A 46 -0.45 -5.56 0.53
C GLY A 46 -1.36 -5.75 -0.69
N TYR A 47 -2.63 -5.42 -0.53
CA TYR A 47 -3.60 -5.48 -1.62
C TYR A 47 -3.35 -4.41 -2.69
N ASP A 48 -3.01 -3.18 -2.30
CA ASP A 48 -2.74 -2.09 -3.24
C ASP A 48 -1.64 -2.45 -4.24
N PHE A 49 -0.50 -2.93 -3.73
CA PHE A 49 0.60 -3.39 -4.57
C PHE A 49 0.26 -4.68 -5.33
N GLY A 50 -0.55 -5.57 -4.76
CA GLY A 50 -1.10 -6.72 -5.47
C GLY A 50 -1.88 -6.32 -6.73
N TYR A 51 -2.81 -5.38 -6.60
CA TYR A 51 -3.57 -4.88 -7.76
C TYR A 51 -2.66 -4.19 -8.78
N LEU A 52 -1.73 -3.34 -8.35
CA LEU A 52 -0.82 -2.67 -9.26
C LEU A 52 0.10 -3.65 -9.99
N ILE A 53 0.64 -4.66 -9.32
CA ILE A 53 1.46 -5.70 -9.95
C ILE A 53 0.63 -6.50 -10.95
N LYS A 54 -0.59 -6.94 -10.57
CA LYS A 54 -1.52 -7.63 -11.49
C LYS A 54 -1.75 -6.83 -12.77
N ILE A 55 -1.97 -5.52 -12.64
CA ILE A 55 -2.19 -4.61 -13.77
C ILE A 55 -0.91 -4.45 -14.61
N LEU A 56 0.24 -4.23 -13.97
CA LEU A 56 1.52 -3.99 -14.64
C LEU A 56 2.07 -5.23 -15.36
N THR A 57 1.86 -6.42 -14.81
CA THR A 57 2.26 -7.68 -15.45
C THR A 57 1.23 -8.21 -16.42
N ASN A 58 -0.02 -7.73 -16.33
CA ASN A 58 -1.18 -8.29 -17.03
C ASN A 58 -1.27 -9.82 -16.88
N ASN A 59 -0.97 -10.32 -15.68
CA ASN A 59 -0.91 -11.74 -15.35
C ASN A 59 -1.53 -11.98 -13.96
N PHE A 60 -1.83 -13.24 -13.66
CA PHE A 60 -2.17 -13.63 -12.29
C PHE A 60 -1.02 -13.29 -11.34
N LEU A 61 -1.37 -12.93 -10.11
CA LEU A 61 -0.37 -12.72 -9.08
C LEU A 61 0.39 -14.02 -8.80
N PRO A 62 1.71 -13.95 -8.51
CA PRO A 62 2.46 -15.14 -8.16
C PRO A 62 1.86 -15.84 -6.94
N THR A 63 1.76 -17.17 -7.00
CA THR A 63 1.38 -18.01 -5.85
C THR A 63 2.50 -18.07 -4.80
N ASN A 64 3.74 -17.84 -5.21
CA ASN A 64 4.91 -17.77 -4.35
C ASN A 64 5.14 -16.34 -3.86
N LYS A 65 5.19 -16.17 -2.52
CA LYS A 65 5.45 -14.87 -1.88
C LYS A 65 6.76 -14.22 -2.31
N ASN A 66 7.84 -14.98 -2.49
CA ASN A 66 9.13 -14.43 -2.90
C ASN A 66 9.08 -13.89 -4.33
N GLU A 67 8.38 -14.57 -5.24
CA GLU A 67 8.17 -14.07 -6.61
C GLU A 67 7.33 -12.78 -6.62
N PHE A 68 6.32 -12.68 -5.76
CA PHE A 68 5.60 -11.42 -5.55
C PHE A 68 6.54 -10.29 -5.11
N PHE A 69 7.41 -10.53 -4.12
CA PHE A 69 8.34 -9.51 -3.65
C PHE A 69 9.43 -9.16 -4.66
N LYS A 70 9.85 -10.09 -5.52
CA LYS A 70 10.73 -9.78 -6.67
C LYS A 70 10.07 -8.79 -7.62
N LEU A 71 8.79 -9.00 -7.96
CA LEU A 71 8.03 -8.07 -8.79
C LEU A 71 7.82 -6.72 -8.09
N LEU A 72 7.53 -6.72 -6.79
CA LEU A 72 7.43 -5.49 -6.01
C LEU A 72 8.74 -4.69 -6.07
N GLN A 73 9.88 -5.34 -5.85
CA GLN A 73 11.18 -4.68 -5.89
C GLN A 73 11.55 -4.20 -7.30
N LEU A 74 11.11 -4.90 -8.34
CA LEU A 74 11.31 -4.50 -9.72
C LEU A 74 10.53 -3.21 -10.03
N PHE A 75 9.20 -3.25 -9.87
CA PHE A 75 8.32 -2.13 -10.25
C PHE A 75 8.36 -0.96 -9.27
N PHE A 76 8.52 -1.22 -7.98
CA PHE A 76 8.48 -0.24 -6.89
C PHE A 76 9.75 -0.33 -6.04
N PRO A 77 10.92 -0.01 -6.62
CA PRO A 77 12.21 -0.28 -5.99
C PRO A 77 12.37 0.43 -4.65
N CYS A 78 11.76 1.60 -4.47
CA CYS A 78 11.72 2.33 -3.21
C CYS A 78 10.27 2.53 -2.75
N SER A 79 9.82 1.73 -1.78
CA SER A 79 8.48 1.81 -1.20
C SER A 79 8.53 1.73 0.34
N TYR A 80 7.62 2.43 1.01
CA TYR A 80 7.50 2.42 2.48
C TYR A 80 6.04 2.29 2.88
N ASP A 81 5.72 1.21 3.61
CA ASP A 81 4.40 1.03 4.21
C ASP A 81 4.35 1.72 5.58
N MET A 82 3.59 2.81 5.65
CA MET A 82 3.47 3.63 6.85
C MET A 82 2.90 2.84 8.05
N LYS A 83 2.06 1.83 7.80
CA LYS A 83 1.53 1.00 8.90
C LYS A 83 2.62 0.11 9.49
N TYR A 84 3.57 -0.34 8.67
CA TYR A 84 4.75 -1.04 9.15
C TYR A 84 5.69 -0.10 9.94
N LEU A 85 5.93 1.11 9.43
CA LEU A 85 6.71 2.12 10.16
C LEU A 85 6.10 2.43 11.54
N GLY A 86 4.77 2.43 11.64
CA GLY A 86 4.03 2.64 12.87
C GLY A 86 4.27 1.59 13.96
N ILE A 87 4.68 0.36 13.62
CA ILE A 87 4.93 -0.69 14.63
C ILE A 87 6.05 -0.29 15.61
N TYR A 88 7.01 0.50 15.15
CA TYR A 88 8.14 0.95 15.97
C TYR A 88 7.80 2.10 16.92
N SER A 89 6.53 2.51 16.94
CA SER A 89 6.02 3.54 17.82
C SER A 89 4.80 2.99 18.56
N ASN A 90 4.89 2.91 19.88
CA ASN A 90 3.76 2.55 20.76
C ASN A 90 2.54 3.49 20.56
N ASP A 91 2.76 4.60 19.87
CA ASP A 91 1.81 5.65 19.60
C ASP A 91 1.05 5.50 18.26
N LEU A 92 1.43 4.56 17.39
CA LEU A 92 0.94 4.50 16.00
C LEU A 92 0.07 3.27 15.71
N HIS A 93 -0.91 3.02 16.58
CA HIS A 93 -1.92 1.98 16.39
C HIS A 93 -3.22 2.53 15.78
N GLY A 94 -3.81 1.79 14.84
CA GLY A 94 -5.14 2.09 14.28
C GLY A 94 -5.16 2.23 12.76
N GLY A 95 -6.30 2.68 12.25
CA GLY A 95 -6.49 2.99 10.83
C GLY A 95 -6.00 4.40 10.47
N LEU A 96 -5.95 4.69 9.17
CA LEU A 96 -5.44 5.96 8.63
C LEU A 96 -6.13 7.20 9.24
N ASN A 97 -7.45 7.16 9.45
CA ASN A 97 -8.20 8.28 10.04
C ASN A 97 -7.76 8.58 11.49
N LYS A 98 -7.54 7.55 12.31
CA LYS A 98 -7.06 7.73 13.69
C LYS A 98 -5.67 8.35 13.73
N LEU A 99 -4.80 7.94 12.81
CA LEU A 99 -3.48 8.55 12.67
C LEU A 99 -3.59 10.02 12.23
N ALA A 100 -4.47 10.33 11.28
CA ALA A 100 -4.72 11.70 10.86
C ALA A 100 -5.20 12.60 12.01
N GLU A 101 -6.15 12.14 12.83
CA GLU A 101 -6.60 12.83 14.03
C GLU A 101 -5.43 13.07 15.00
N LYS A 102 -4.64 12.03 15.29
CA LYS A 102 -3.48 12.12 16.19
C LYS A 102 -2.47 13.17 15.74
N PHE A 103 -2.14 13.19 14.45
CA PHE A 103 -1.20 14.15 13.88
C PHE A 103 -1.84 15.49 13.51
N LYS A 104 -3.12 15.71 13.86
CA LYS A 104 -3.89 16.91 13.54
C LYS A 104 -3.83 17.26 12.05
N VAL A 105 -3.96 16.25 11.20
CA VAL A 105 -3.97 16.39 9.74
C VAL A 105 -5.41 16.38 9.23
N SER A 106 -5.85 17.48 8.63
CA SER A 106 -7.16 17.56 8.01
C SER A 106 -7.19 16.84 6.66
N ARG A 107 -8.20 15.97 6.49
CA ARG A 107 -8.54 15.33 5.22
C ARG A 107 -9.06 16.35 4.21
N ILE A 108 -8.73 16.13 2.95
CA ILE A 108 -9.30 16.85 1.81
C ILE A 108 -9.94 15.81 0.90
N GLY A 109 -11.24 15.97 0.63
CA GLY A 109 -12.04 15.02 -0.15
C GLY A 109 -12.76 13.96 0.70
N PRO A 110 -13.58 13.11 0.07
CA PRO A 110 -14.43 12.14 0.75
C PRO A 110 -13.61 11.02 1.42
N VAL A 111 -14.12 10.46 2.52
CA VAL A 111 -13.53 9.27 3.15
C VAL A 111 -13.77 8.06 2.23
N HIS A 112 -12.86 7.08 2.23
CA HIS A 112 -12.99 5.84 1.45
C HIS A 112 -12.99 6.03 -0.08
N GLN A 113 -12.37 7.10 -0.56
CA GLN A 113 -11.96 7.23 -1.95
C GLN A 113 -10.45 7.28 -2.07
N ALA A 114 -9.91 6.49 -2.99
CA ALA A 114 -8.48 6.27 -3.15
C ALA A 114 -7.66 7.58 -3.27
N GLY A 115 -8.17 8.60 -3.97
CA GLY A 115 -7.47 9.89 -4.10
C GLY A 115 -7.36 10.65 -2.78
N SER A 116 -8.47 10.74 -2.04
CA SER A 116 -8.51 11.39 -0.72
C SER A 116 -7.67 10.63 0.31
N ASP A 117 -7.76 9.29 0.31
CA ASP A 117 -6.97 8.43 1.20
C ASP A 117 -5.47 8.49 0.87
N ALA A 118 -5.08 8.52 -0.41
CA ALA A 118 -3.68 8.67 -0.83
C ALA A 118 -3.10 10.03 -0.38
N LEU A 119 -3.86 11.12 -0.56
CA LEU A 119 -3.43 12.45 -0.11
C LEU A 119 -3.28 12.49 1.42
N LEU A 120 -4.24 11.92 2.16
CA LEU A 120 -4.15 11.84 3.61
C LEU A 120 -2.95 11.00 4.06
N THR A 121 -2.71 9.86 3.41
CA THR A 121 -1.55 9.00 3.65
C THR A 121 -0.24 9.78 3.53
N LEU A 122 -0.08 10.56 2.46
CA LEU A 122 1.14 11.36 2.24
C LEU A 122 1.32 12.44 3.32
N LYS A 123 0.25 13.17 3.68
CA LYS A 123 0.31 14.20 4.71
C LYS A 123 0.68 13.62 6.08
N VAL A 124 0.06 12.50 6.46
CA VAL A 124 0.33 11.81 7.72
C VAL A 124 1.76 11.26 7.73
N PHE A 125 2.23 10.72 6.60
CA PHE A 125 3.60 10.21 6.49
C PHE A 125 4.65 11.27 6.81
N PHE A 126 4.51 12.50 6.28
CA PHE A 126 5.47 13.56 6.60
C PHE A 126 5.47 13.91 8.10
N LYS A 127 4.29 14.00 8.74
CA LYS A 127 4.19 14.22 10.19
C LYS A 127 4.83 13.09 11.00
N LEU A 128 4.59 11.85 10.61
CA LEU A 128 5.16 10.65 11.24
C LEU A 128 6.68 10.60 11.10
N ARG A 129 7.19 10.87 9.89
CA ARG A 129 8.63 10.92 9.59
C ARG A 129 9.33 11.97 10.45
N ASP A 130 8.75 13.16 10.56
CA ASP A 130 9.35 14.25 11.31
C ASP A 130 9.33 13.96 12.82
N ALA A 131 8.23 13.41 13.33
CA ALA A 131 8.07 13.10 14.75
C ALA A 131 8.94 11.93 15.24
N PHE A 132 9.04 10.84 14.45
CA PHE A 132 9.62 9.58 14.93
C PHE A 132 10.94 9.20 14.26
N PHE A 133 11.26 9.80 13.10
CA PHE A 133 12.41 9.41 12.29
C PHE A 133 13.36 10.58 12.00
N LYS A 134 13.28 11.66 12.77
CA LYS A 134 14.17 12.84 12.64
C LYS A 134 14.23 13.37 11.19
N GLY A 135 13.10 13.30 10.47
CA GLY A 135 12.99 13.76 9.09
C GLY A 135 13.54 12.81 8.02
N LYS A 136 14.11 11.65 8.38
CA LYS A 136 14.68 10.69 7.41
C LYS A 136 14.33 9.24 7.75
N ILE A 137 13.61 8.57 6.84
CA ILE A 137 13.39 7.12 6.92
C ILE A 137 14.63 6.40 6.38
N GLU A 138 15.16 5.46 7.15
CA GLU A 138 16.29 4.60 6.76
C GLU A 138 15.87 3.53 5.73
N ASP A 139 16.81 3.13 4.88
CA ASP A 139 16.55 2.17 3.79
C ASP A 139 16.21 0.76 4.30
N LYS A 140 16.51 0.45 5.57
CA LYS A 140 16.15 -0.83 6.21
C LYS A 140 14.64 -1.08 6.28
N TYR A 141 13.82 -0.02 6.16
CA TYR A 141 12.36 -0.11 6.14
C TYR A 141 11.77 -0.25 4.72
N GLN A 142 12.62 -0.14 3.69
CA GLN A 142 12.19 -0.13 2.30
C GLN A 142 11.68 -1.49 1.84
N GLY A 143 10.56 -1.51 1.12
CA GLY A 143 9.99 -2.72 0.52
C GLY A 143 9.39 -3.72 1.52
N ILE A 144 9.19 -3.30 2.78
CA ILE A 144 8.52 -4.11 3.79
C ILE A 144 7.04 -3.74 3.85
N LEU A 145 6.17 -4.72 3.60
CA LEU A 145 4.72 -4.53 3.64
C LEU A 145 4.14 -5.05 4.95
N TYR A 146 3.27 -4.26 5.58
CA TYR A 146 2.62 -4.65 6.83
C TYR A 146 1.83 -5.96 6.65
N GLY A 147 2.04 -6.93 7.54
CA GLY A 147 1.38 -8.24 7.50
C GLY A 147 1.97 -9.23 6.49
N LEU A 148 2.84 -8.81 5.56
CA LEU A 148 3.41 -9.69 4.52
C LEU A 148 4.94 -9.83 4.60
N GLY A 149 5.67 -8.83 5.11
CA GLY A 149 7.13 -8.86 5.24
C GLY A 149 7.87 -8.35 3.99
N SER A 150 9.02 -8.95 3.66
CA SER A 150 9.84 -8.63 2.48
C SER A 150 10.64 -9.84 1.99
N ILE A 151 11.41 -9.68 0.90
CA ILE A 151 12.18 -10.77 0.25
C ILE A 151 13.30 -11.37 1.14
N ASN A 152 13.91 -10.58 2.02
CA ASN A 152 15.13 -10.96 2.76
C ASN A 152 14.92 -11.21 4.26
N ILE A 153 13.68 -11.08 4.77
CA ILE A 153 13.41 -11.38 6.18
C ILE A 153 13.28 -12.91 6.31
N LYS A 154 14.41 -13.58 6.53
CA LYS A 154 14.42 -14.87 7.23
C LYS A 154 13.80 -14.63 8.61
N LYS A 155 12.87 -15.49 9.04
CA LYS A 155 12.30 -15.48 10.40
C LYS A 155 13.43 -15.38 11.44
N LYS A 156 13.78 -14.17 11.87
CA LYS A 156 14.71 -13.94 12.98
C LYS A 156 14.06 -12.89 13.86
N ASN A 157 13.51 -13.40 14.96
CA ASN A 157 12.90 -12.72 16.09
C ASN A 157 11.64 -11.93 15.75
N GLU A 158 10.51 -12.65 15.79
CA GLU A 158 9.21 -12.13 16.18
C GLU A 158 9.37 -11.36 17.51
N TYR A 159 9.66 -10.07 17.44
CA TYR A 159 9.51 -9.19 18.58
C TYR A 159 8.01 -8.92 18.75
N ARG A 160 7.41 -9.75 19.60
CA ARG A 160 6.08 -9.61 20.23
C ARG A 160 4.93 -9.37 19.26
N ASP A 161 4.43 -10.52 18.81
CA ASP A 161 3.01 -10.85 18.66
C ASP A 161 2.08 -10.00 19.58
N LYS A 162 1.57 -8.91 19.02
CA LYS A 162 0.25 -8.31 19.34
C LYS A 162 -0.46 -7.77 18.10
N THR A 163 -0.03 -8.19 16.92
CA THR A 163 -0.81 -7.98 15.70
C THR A 163 -1.11 -9.36 15.18
N HIS A 164 -2.38 -9.77 15.28
CA HIS A 164 -2.91 -10.94 14.58
C HIS A 164 -2.19 -11.09 13.25
N CYS A 165 -1.29 -12.08 13.18
CA CYS A 165 -0.90 -12.64 11.90
C CYS A 165 -2.22 -13.06 11.26
N TYR A 166 -2.72 -12.29 10.29
CA TYR A 166 -3.73 -12.82 9.40
C TYR A 166 -3.05 -13.96 8.67
N SER A 167 -3.26 -15.17 9.18
CA SER A 167 -3.05 -16.44 8.50
C SER A 167 -4.08 -16.62 7.38
N GLU A 168 -4.47 -15.53 6.71
CA GLU A 168 -5.23 -15.61 5.48
C GLU A 168 -4.25 -16.15 4.43
N PRO A 169 -4.45 -17.38 3.94
CA PRO A 169 -3.57 -17.94 2.94
C PRO A 169 -3.54 -16.99 1.73
N LEU A 170 -2.40 -16.91 1.02
CA LEU A 170 -2.29 -16.15 -0.22
C LEU A 170 -3.47 -16.44 -1.17
N SER A 171 -4.01 -17.67 -1.11
CA SER A 171 -5.23 -18.06 -1.81
C SER A 171 -6.45 -17.20 -1.48
N LYS A 172 -6.70 -16.77 -0.24
CA LYS A 172 -7.80 -15.85 0.10
C LYS A 172 -7.56 -14.43 -0.40
N ILE A 173 -6.32 -13.94 -0.33
CA ILE A 173 -5.89 -12.69 -0.96
C ILE A 173 -6.19 -12.77 -2.47
N LEU A 174 -5.85 -13.88 -3.10
CA LEU A 174 -6.12 -14.16 -4.51
C LEU A 174 -7.63 -14.28 -4.80
N TYR A 175 -8.42 -14.97 -3.98
CA TYR A 175 -9.88 -15.15 -4.20
C TYR A 175 -10.65 -13.82 -4.17
N GLN A 176 -10.29 -12.86 -3.31
CA GLN A 176 -10.90 -11.51 -3.35
C GLN A 176 -10.50 -10.68 -4.58
N LEU A 177 -9.40 -11.05 -5.25
CA LEU A 177 -8.89 -10.43 -6.47
C LEU A 177 -9.51 -11.00 -7.77
N PHE A 178 -10.31 -12.07 -7.67
CA PHE A 178 -10.93 -12.77 -8.80
C PHE A 178 -12.40 -12.41 -9.06
N PHE A 179 -13.03 -11.59 -8.21
CA PHE A 179 -14.47 -11.27 -8.31
C PHE A 179 -14.81 -9.79 -8.54
N PHE A 180 -13.93 -9.04 -9.20
CA PHE A 180 -14.29 -7.77 -9.85
C PHE A 180 -13.69 -7.68 -11.26
#